data_AF-V4PF60-F1
#
_entry.id   AF-V4PF60-F1
#
_cell.length_a   1.000
_cell.length_b   1.000
_cell.length_c   1.000
_cell.angle_alpha   90.00
_cell.angle_beta   90.00
_cell.angle_gamma   90.00
#
_symmetry.space_group_name_H-M   'P 1'
#
loop_
_entity.id
_entity.type
_entity.pdbx_description
1 polymer ?
#
loop_
_entity_poly.entity_id
_entity_poly.type
_entity_poly.pdbx_seq_one_letter_code
_entity_poly.pdbx_strand_id
1 'polypeptide(L)'
;MTPLNYALLGLIRAEARSGYALRKVFETTPMGSFSSSPGSVYPALKNLQKAGVIESRPTGKKSVFAITGAGDAAFEAWLRQPVTASENTDIALLRFAFLHDYPDRQLSLAFLLSYARACHDKIVGLKAFMTSDTWQQMPLQTRLAVQHGLRITEAAAEWAADAHLQLSEEIKP
;
A
#
# COMPACT_ATOMS: atom_id res chain seq x y z
N MET A 1 -8.37 -6.78 -4.22
CA MET A 1 -7.23 -6.67 -5.17
C MET A 1 -5.94 -6.95 -4.43
N THR A 2 -4.89 -7.46 -5.10
CA THR A 2 -3.59 -7.76 -4.48
C THR A 2 -2.69 -6.51 -4.43
N PRO A 3 -1.58 -6.48 -3.64
CA PRO A 3 -0.60 -5.40 -3.68
C PRO A 3 -0.09 -5.11 -5.09
N LEU A 4 0.25 -6.17 -5.84
CA LEU A 4 0.68 -6.07 -7.24
C LEU A 4 -0.36 -5.39 -8.13
N ASN A 5 -1.65 -5.67 -7.92
CA ASN A 5 -2.71 -5.07 -8.72
C ASN A 5 -2.82 -3.55 -8.47
N TYR A 6 -2.70 -3.11 -7.21
CA TYR A 6 -2.69 -1.68 -6.88
C TYR A 6 -1.44 -0.98 -7.42
N ALA A 7 -0.27 -1.61 -7.28
CA ALA A 7 0.97 -1.11 -7.85
C ALA A 7 0.88 -0.93 -9.37
N LEU A 8 0.36 -1.94 -10.09
CA LEU A 8 0.15 -1.86 -11.53
C LEU A 8 -0.85 -0.77 -11.92
N LEU A 9 -1.98 -0.67 -11.22
CA LEU A 9 -2.97 0.37 -11.51
C LEU A 9 -2.41 1.77 -11.31
N GLY A 10 -1.68 2.03 -10.22
CA GLY A 10 -1.08 3.34 -9.99
C GLY A 10 -0.07 3.72 -11.09
N LEU A 11 0.76 2.77 -11.52
CA LEU A 11 1.70 2.99 -12.62
C LEU A 11 0.98 3.26 -13.96
N ILE A 12 -0.07 2.50 -14.27
CA ILE A 12 -0.85 2.64 -15.51
C ILE A 12 -1.68 3.93 -15.50
N ARG A 13 -2.16 4.33 -14.32
CA ARG A 13 -2.90 5.57 -14.12
C ARG A 13 -2.03 6.79 -14.40
N ALA A 14 -0.81 6.81 -13.85
CA ALA A 14 0.14 7.88 -14.08
C ALA A 14 0.52 7.99 -15.57
N GLU A 15 0.73 6.85 -16.24
CA GLU A 15 1.06 6.82 -17.66
C GLU A 15 0.69 5.48 -18.29
N ALA A 16 0.04 5.52 -19.46
CA ALA A 16 -0.24 4.32 -20.23
C ALA A 16 1.07 3.65 -20.70
N ARG A 17 1.28 2.39 -20.33
CA ARG A 17 2.56 1.69 -20.50
C ARG A 17 2.39 0.31 -21.11
N SER A 18 3.40 -0.14 -21.85
CA SER A 18 3.43 -1.52 -22.37
C SER A 18 3.67 -2.52 -21.24
N GLY A 19 3.20 -3.76 -21.41
CA GLY A 19 3.44 -4.82 -20.41
C GLY A 19 4.92 -5.08 -20.16
N TYR A 20 5.76 -4.94 -21.19
CA TYR A 20 7.21 -5.03 -21.06
C TYR A 20 7.78 -3.90 -20.19
N ALA A 21 7.34 -2.65 -20.41
CA ALA A 21 7.78 -1.51 -19.62
C ALA A 21 7.36 -1.65 -18.15
N LEU A 22 6.13 -2.08 -17.90
CA LEU A 22 5.65 -2.36 -16.54
C LEU A 22 6.49 -3.45 -15.88
N ARG A 23 6.69 -4.59 -16.55
CA ARG A 23 7.56 -5.66 -16.03
C ARG A 23 8.96 -5.14 -15.70
N LYS A 24 9.54 -4.31 -16.58
CA LYS A 24 10.87 -3.73 -16.35
C LYS A 24 10.92 -2.86 -15.09
N VAL A 25 9.88 -2.06 -14.82
CA VAL A 25 9.77 -1.29 -13.57
C VAL A 25 9.80 -2.21 -12.35
N PHE A 26 9.06 -3.32 -12.37
CA PHE A 26 9.10 -4.29 -11.27
C PHE A 26 10.44 -5.04 -11.15
N GLU A 27 11.21 -5.17 -12.23
CA GLU A 27 12.54 -5.79 -12.21
C GLU A 27 13.64 -4.87 -11.69
N THR A 28 13.53 -3.56 -11.95
CA THR A 28 14.65 -2.62 -11.73
C THR A 28 14.42 -1.56 -10.68
N THR A 29 13.27 -1.58 -10.01
CA THR A 29 12.92 -0.57 -8.98
C THR A 29 12.42 -1.24 -7.71
N PRO A 30 12.35 -0.52 -6.58
CA PRO A 30 11.78 -1.04 -5.32
C PRO A 30 10.35 -1.56 -5.45
N MET A 31 9.62 -1.20 -6.52
CA MET A 31 8.29 -1.76 -6.82
C MET A 31 8.28 -3.29 -6.94
N GLY A 32 9.43 -3.92 -7.21
CA GLY A 32 9.57 -5.37 -7.22
C GLY A 32 9.13 -6.04 -5.92
N SER A 33 9.17 -5.34 -4.79
CA SER A 33 8.69 -5.84 -3.48
C SER A 33 7.19 -6.17 -3.45
N PHE A 34 6.37 -5.53 -4.29
CA PHE A 34 4.93 -5.80 -4.39
C PHE A 34 4.60 -7.01 -5.28
N SER A 35 5.62 -7.65 -5.85
CA SER A 35 5.51 -8.73 -6.80
C SER A 35 6.20 -9.99 -6.27
N SER A 36 5.58 -11.15 -6.43
CA SER A 36 6.24 -12.42 -6.06
C SER A 36 7.37 -12.79 -7.01
N SER A 37 7.31 -12.30 -8.25
CA SER A 37 8.36 -12.44 -9.27
C SER A 37 8.05 -11.56 -10.48
N PRO A 38 9.05 -11.16 -11.29
CA PRO A 38 8.82 -10.43 -12.54
C PRO A 38 7.82 -11.10 -13.50
N GLY A 39 7.72 -12.44 -13.46
CA GLY A 39 6.77 -13.21 -14.26
C GLY A 39 5.30 -13.03 -13.85
N SER A 40 5.02 -12.57 -12.63
CA SER A 40 3.65 -12.39 -12.12
C SER A 40 2.91 -11.17 -12.70
N VAL A 41 3.63 -10.25 -13.34
CA VAL A 41 3.09 -9.01 -13.92
C VAL A 41 2.06 -9.30 -15.03
N TYR A 42 2.37 -10.20 -15.96
CA TYR A 42 1.46 -10.48 -17.09
C TYR A 42 0.15 -11.16 -16.67
N PRO A 43 0.16 -12.18 -15.79
CA PRO A 43 -1.08 -12.71 -15.20
C PRO A 43 -1.91 -11.63 -14.50
N ALA A 44 -1.26 -10.74 -13.73
CA ALA A 44 -1.95 -9.64 -13.04
C ALA A 44 -2.60 -8.65 -14.03
N LEU A 45 -1.88 -8.25 -15.09
CA LEU A 45 -2.42 -7.40 -16.16
C LEU A 45 -3.64 -8.04 -16.84
N LYS A 46 -3.57 -9.34 -17.14
CA LYS A 46 -4.71 -10.07 -17.72
C LYS A 46 -5.93 -10.05 -16.78
N ASN A 47 -5.72 -10.19 -15.48
CA ASN A 47 -6.79 -10.15 -14.49
C ASN A 47 -7.40 -8.74 -14.37
N LEU A 48 -6.58 -7.70 -14.39
CA LEU A 48 -7.04 -6.30 -14.38
C LEU A 48 -7.86 -5.96 -15.64
N GLN A 49 -7.43 -6.44 -16.82
CA GLN A 49 -8.21 -6.29 -18.05
C GLN A 49 -9.54 -7.02 -17.99
N LYS A 50 -9.55 -8.27 -17.52
CA LYS A 50 -10.78 -9.05 -17.34
C LYS A 50 -11.76 -8.39 -16.36
N ALA A 51 -11.24 -7.73 -15.33
CA ALA A 51 -12.03 -6.96 -14.38
C ALA A 51 -12.52 -5.61 -14.95
N GLY A 52 -12.14 -5.25 -16.18
CA GLY A 52 -12.56 -4.03 -16.84
C GLY A 52 -11.96 -2.75 -16.25
N VAL A 53 -10.93 -2.86 -15.40
CA VAL A 53 -10.29 -1.69 -14.77
C VAL A 53 -9.15 -1.10 -15.61
N ILE A 54 -8.58 -1.89 -16.52
CA ILE A 54 -7.64 -1.41 -17.54
C ILE A 54 -8.06 -1.93 -18.91
N GLU A 55 -7.59 -1.26 -19.96
CA GLU A 55 -7.81 -1.66 -21.35
C GLU A 55 -6.51 -1.61 -22.16
N SER A 56 -6.48 -2.31 -23.29
CA SER A 56 -5.35 -2.25 -24.23
C SER A 56 -5.65 -1.22 -25.31
N ARG A 57 -4.83 -0.17 -25.41
CA ARG A 57 -4.93 0.84 -26.47
C ARG A 57 -3.80 0.68 -27.49
N PRO A 58 -4.09 0.79 -28.80
CA PRO A 58 -3.04 0.79 -29.81
C PRO A 58 -2.21 2.08 -29.74
N THR A 59 -0.89 1.94 -29.84
CA THR A 59 0.06 3.03 -30.00
C THR A 59 1.04 2.66 -31.14
N GLY A 60 0.72 3.14 -32.35
CA GLY A 60 1.41 2.74 -33.57
C GLY A 60 1.40 1.22 -33.78
N LYS A 61 2.59 0.59 -33.76
CA LYS A 61 2.77 -0.87 -33.96
C LYS A 61 2.68 -1.70 -32.67
N LYS A 62 2.50 -1.07 -31.50
CA LYS A 62 2.45 -1.75 -30.19
C LYS A 62 1.12 -1.46 -29.50
N SER A 63 0.81 -2.20 -28.44
CA SER A 63 -0.26 -1.86 -27.51
C SER A 63 0.29 -1.47 -26.14
N VAL A 64 -0.41 -0.56 -25.49
CA VAL A 64 -0.18 -0.13 -24.11
C VAL A 64 -1.42 -0.43 -23.27
N PHE A 65 -1.22 -0.64 -21.98
CA PHE A 65 -2.30 -0.69 -21.02
C PHE A 65 -2.61 0.74 -20.56
N ALA A 66 -3.88 1.10 -20.60
CA ALA A 66 -4.40 2.36 -20.10
C ALA A 66 -5.48 2.08 -19.04
N ILE A 67 -5.58 2.95 -18.04
CA ILE A 67 -6.64 2.86 -17.04
C ILE A 67 -7.99 3.21 -17.69
N THR A 68 -9.04 2.50 -17.29
CA THR A 68 -10.43 2.82 -17.70
C THR A 68 -11.08 3.77 -16.70
N GLY A 69 -12.24 4.34 -17.03
CA GLY A 69 -13.00 5.13 -16.05
C GLY A 69 -13.40 4.33 -14.80
N ALA A 70 -13.74 3.05 -14.96
CA ALA A 70 -14.04 2.17 -13.84
C ALA A 70 -12.79 1.89 -12.97
N GLY A 71 -11.63 1.72 -13.60
CA GLY A 71 -10.36 1.55 -12.89
C GLY A 71 -9.94 2.79 -12.12
N ASP A 72 -10.10 3.97 -12.72
CA ASP A 72 -9.77 5.24 -12.08
C ASP A 72 -10.69 5.46 -10.86
N ALA A 73 -11.99 5.27 -11.00
CA ALA A 73 -12.94 5.34 -9.88
C ALA A 73 -12.63 4.33 -8.77
N ALA A 74 -12.26 3.10 -9.11
CA ALA A 74 -11.86 2.09 -8.13
C ALA A 74 -10.56 2.44 -7.40
N PHE A 75 -9.58 3.01 -8.11
CA PHE A 75 -8.32 3.47 -7.54
C PHE A 75 -8.53 4.67 -6.61
N GLU A 76 -9.33 5.65 -7.06
CA GLU A 76 -9.77 6.80 -6.26
C GLU A 76 -10.50 6.39 -4.98
N ALA A 77 -11.42 5.43 -5.08
CA ALA A 77 -12.12 4.90 -3.91
C ALA A 77 -11.15 4.25 -2.93
N TRP A 78 -10.17 3.50 -3.43
CA TRP A 78 -9.13 2.88 -2.60
C TRP A 78 -8.22 3.91 -1.93
N LEU A 79 -7.78 4.96 -2.64
CA LEU A 79 -6.97 6.05 -2.06
C LEU A 79 -7.65 6.71 -0.84
N ARG A 80 -8.98 6.85 -0.89
CA ARG A 80 -9.76 7.48 0.17
C ARG A 80 -10.08 6.58 1.36
N GLN A 81 -9.74 5.29 1.31
CA GLN A 81 -10.02 4.38 2.41
C GLN A 81 -9.13 4.69 3.62
N PRO A 82 -9.70 4.76 4.84
CA PRO A 82 -8.89 4.84 6.05
C PRO A 82 -8.10 3.54 6.22
N VAL A 83 -6.90 3.65 6.80
CA VAL A 83 -6.11 2.47 7.17
C VAL A 83 -6.81 1.73 8.30
N THR A 84 -6.86 0.40 8.20
CA THR A 84 -7.44 -0.46 9.23
C THR A 84 -6.36 -1.34 9.90
N ALA A 85 -6.58 -1.77 11.14
CA ALA A 85 -5.62 -2.59 11.88
C ALA A 85 -5.33 -3.96 11.24
N SER A 86 -6.23 -4.46 10.39
CA SER A 86 -6.09 -5.69 9.62
C SER A 86 -5.40 -5.50 8.27
N GLU A 87 -5.19 -4.26 7.83
CA GLU A 87 -4.59 -3.98 6.53
C GLU A 87 -3.10 -4.36 6.52
N ASN A 88 -2.63 -4.86 5.38
CA ASN A 88 -1.22 -5.13 5.17
C ASN A 88 -0.45 -3.80 5.06
N THR A 89 0.62 -3.65 5.85
CA THR A 89 1.44 -2.43 5.92
C THR A 89 1.98 -2.01 4.56
N ASP A 90 2.46 -2.93 3.73
CA ASP A 90 3.03 -2.60 2.42
C ASP A 90 1.95 -2.02 1.50
N ILE A 91 0.72 -2.54 1.56
CA ILE A 91 -0.42 -2.00 0.81
C ILE A 91 -0.76 -0.58 1.29
N ALA A 92 -0.80 -0.37 2.60
CA ALA A 92 -1.10 0.94 3.18
C ALA A 92 -0.03 1.97 2.79
N LEU A 93 1.26 1.63 2.91
CA LEU A 93 2.36 2.52 2.52
C LEU A 93 2.42 2.77 1.01
N LEU A 94 2.07 1.78 0.19
CA LEU A 94 1.90 1.98 -1.25
C LEU A 94 0.77 2.96 -1.54
N ARG A 95 -0.37 2.86 -0.83
CA ARG A 95 -1.46 3.82 -0.93
C ARG A 95 -0.98 5.24 -0.59
N PHE A 96 -0.25 5.38 0.52
CA PHE A 96 0.33 6.66 0.93
C PHE A 96 1.27 7.24 -0.13
N ALA A 97 2.13 6.40 -0.72
CA ALA A 97 3.04 6.82 -1.79
C ALA A 97 2.26 7.39 -2.98
N PHE A 98 1.11 6.84 -3.36
CA PHE A 98 0.30 7.36 -4.46
C PHE A 98 -0.47 8.65 -4.13
N LEU A 99 -0.54 9.07 -2.87
CA LEU A 99 -1.18 10.33 -2.49
C LEU A 99 -0.33 11.57 -2.84
N HIS A 100 0.93 11.41 -3.26
CA HIS A 100 1.78 12.55 -3.67
C HIS A 100 1.21 13.34 -4.85
N ASP A 101 0.56 12.65 -5.79
CA ASP A 101 -0.08 13.24 -6.98
C ASP A 101 -1.53 13.68 -6.69
N TYR A 102 -2.00 13.52 -5.44
CA TYR A 102 -3.39 13.82 -5.10
C TYR A 102 -3.58 15.31 -4.82
N PRO A 103 -4.57 15.99 -5.44
CA PRO A 103 -4.77 17.43 -5.24
C PRO A 103 -5.09 17.81 -3.79
N ASP A 104 -5.85 16.96 -3.10
CA ASP A 104 -6.24 17.21 -1.71
C ASP A 104 -5.21 16.64 -0.74
N ARG A 105 -4.28 17.49 -0.31
CA ARG A 105 -3.26 17.13 0.68
C ARG A 105 -3.84 16.80 2.06
N GLN A 106 -5.08 17.18 2.37
CA GLN A 106 -5.74 16.75 3.61
C GLN A 106 -5.96 15.24 3.64
N LEU A 107 -6.08 14.60 2.47
CA LEU A 107 -6.22 13.15 2.42
C LEU A 107 -4.95 12.43 2.91
N SER A 108 -3.77 12.97 2.63
CA SER A 108 -2.50 12.45 3.14
C SER A 108 -2.39 12.57 4.66
N LEU A 109 -2.84 13.70 5.23
CA LEU A 109 -2.90 13.86 6.68
C LEU A 109 -3.92 12.89 7.32
N ALA A 110 -5.11 12.77 6.73
CA ALA A 110 -6.14 11.83 7.19
C ALA A 110 -5.66 10.37 7.12
N PHE A 111 -4.91 10.01 6.07
CA PHE A 111 -4.25 8.71 5.97
C PHE A 111 -3.34 8.48 7.17
N LEU A 112 -2.43 9.41 7.47
CA LEU A 112 -1.44 9.26 8.56
C LEU A 112 -2.11 9.14 9.92
N LEU A 113 -3.19 9.90 10.17
CA LEU A 113 -4.00 9.77 11.38
C LEU A 113 -4.64 8.38 11.49
N SER A 114 -5.25 7.88 10.40
CA SER A 114 -5.86 6.54 10.39
C SER A 114 -4.81 5.43 10.56
N TYR A 115 -3.62 5.61 9.99
CA TYR A 115 -2.50 4.68 10.12
C TYR A 115 -1.99 4.64 11.57
N ALA A 116 -1.75 5.80 12.18
CA ALA A 116 -1.34 5.90 13.58
C ALA A 116 -2.38 5.26 14.51
N ARG A 117 -3.67 5.46 14.24
CA ARG A 117 -4.75 4.82 15.00
C ARG A 117 -4.73 3.29 14.87
N ALA A 118 -4.59 2.78 13.65
CA ALA A 118 -4.50 1.35 13.39
C ALA A 118 -3.29 0.70 14.11
N CYS A 119 -2.14 1.37 14.11
CA CYS A 119 -0.97 0.93 14.88
C CYS A 119 -1.24 0.95 16.39
N HIS A 120 -1.86 2.01 16.90
CA HIS A 120 -2.22 2.13 18.32
C HIS A 120 -3.13 0.99 18.77
N ASP A 121 -4.21 0.71 18.04
CA ASP A 121 -5.15 -0.36 18.39
C ASP A 121 -4.43 -1.73 18.43
N LYS A 122 -3.49 -1.96 17.51
CA LYS A 122 -2.67 -3.18 17.47
C LYS A 122 -1.68 -3.27 18.64
N ILE A 123 -1.05 -2.15 19.02
CA ILE A 123 -0.15 -2.05 20.19
C ILE A 123 -0.93 -2.37 21.47
N VAL A 124 -2.11 -1.80 21.64
CA VAL A 124 -2.99 -2.07 22.79
C VAL A 124 -3.33 -3.55 22.87
N GLY A 125 -3.75 -4.15 21.75
CA GLY A 125 -4.06 -5.58 21.68
C GLY A 125 -2.87 -6.48 22.02
N LEU A 126 -1.68 -6.17 21.49
CA LEU A 126 -0.46 -6.94 21.78
C LEU A 126 -0.03 -6.80 23.24
N LYS A 127 -0.05 -5.59 23.80
CA LYS A 127 0.29 -5.36 25.21
C LYS A 127 -0.67 -6.09 26.16
N ALA A 128 -1.98 -6.07 25.86
CA ALA A 128 -2.97 -6.83 26.62
C ALA A 128 -2.76 -8.36 26.49
N PHE A 129 -2.41 -8.84 25.31
CA PHE A 129 -2.06 -10.25 25.11
C PHE A 129 -0.84 -10.66 25.95
N MET A 130 0.17 -9.80 26.04
CA MET A 130 1.40 -10.04 26.81
C MET A 130 1.18 -10.06 28.34
N THR A 131 0.01 -9.68 28.84
CA THR A 131 -0.35 -9.83 30.25
C THR A 131 -1.14 -11.11 30.54
N SER A 132 -1.47 -11.91 29.54
CA SER A 132 -2.27 -13.14 29.70
C SER A 132 -1.46 -14.34 30.22
N ASP A 133 -2.14 -15.32 30.81
CA ASP A 133 -1.52 -16.59 31.20
C ASP A 133 -0.97 -17.35 29.98
N THR A 134 -1.66 -17.25 28.84
CA THR A 134 -1.21 -17.83 27.56
C THR A 134 0.18 -17.30 27.19
N TRP A 135 0.43 -16.01 27.36
CA TRP A 135 1.74 -15.41 27.11
C TRP A 135 2.83 -16.00 28.00
N GLN A 136 2.56 -16.17 29.29
CA GLN A 136 3.55 -16.68 30.26
C GLN A 136 3.98 -18.12 29.93
N GLN A 137 3.09 -18.90 29.35
CA GLN A 137 3.34 -20.29 28.97
C GLN A 137 4.05 -20.43 27.61
N MET A 138 4.23 -19.33 26.86
CA MET A 138 4.86 -19.39 25.54
C MET A 138 6.38 -19.63 25.62
N PRO A 139 6.93 -20.46 24.72
CA PRO A 139 8.37 -20.58 24.52
C PRO A 139 9.03 -19.23 24.27
N LEU A 140 10.30 -19.10 24.68
CA LEU A 140 11.04 -17.84 24.57
C LEU A 140 11.07 -17.30 23.13
N GLN A 141 11.30 -18.16 22.15
CA GLN A 141 11.39 -17.79 20.73
C GLN A 141 10.08 -17.18 20.23
N THR A 142 8.93 -17.73 20.65
CA THR A 142 7.61 -17.21 20.32
C THR A 142 7.39 -15.83 20.96
N ARG A 143 7.78 -15.66 22.22
CA ARG A 143 7.69 -14.35 22.90
C ARG A 143 8.57 -13.29 22.23
N LEU A 144 9.80 -13.65 21.84
CA LEU A 144 10.70 -12.75 21.11
C LEU A 144 10.12 -12.31 19.76
N ALA A 145 9.47 -13.23 19.02
CA ALA A 145 8.82 -12.90 17.76
C ALA A 145 7.67 -11.90 17.93
N VAL A 146 6.83 -12.07 18.97
CA VAL A 146 5.76 -11.12 19.31
C VAL A 146 6.32 -9.77 19.75
N GLN A 147 7.36 -9.76 20.59
CA GLN A 147 8.04 -8.52 21.01
C GLN A 147 8.62 -7.75 19.82
N HIS A 148 9.20 -8.45 18.84
CA HIS A 148 9.67 -7.83 17.61
C HIS A 148 8.51 -7.19 16.83
N GLY A 149 7.37 -7.89 16.70
CA GLY A 149 6.16 -7.34 16.08
C GLY A 149 5.62 -6.10 16.80
N LEU A 150 5.66 -6.09 18.13
CA LEU A 150 5.30 -4.91 18.93
C LEU A 150 6.22 -3.73 18.62
N ARG A 151 7.55 -3.93 18.64
CA ARG A 151 8.53 -2.87 18.34
C ARG A 151 8.37 -2.30 16.93
N ILE A 152 8.12 -3.14 15.93
CA ILE A 152 7.83 -2.68 14.57
C ILE A 152 6.59 -1.79 14.57
N THR A 153 5.53 -2.20 15.27
CA THR A 153 4.27 -1.46 15.30
C THR A 153 4.39 -0.13 16.04
N GLU A 154 5.17 -0.10 17.13
CA GLU A 154 5.50 1.13 17.87
C GLU A 154 6.28 2.12 16.99
N ALA A 155 7.36 1.66 16.34
CA ALA A 155 8.14 2.50 15.43
C ALA A 155 7.29 3.01 14.23
N ALA A 156 6.37 2.19 13.73
CA ALA A 156 5.45 2.61 12.67
C ALA A 156 4.45 3.69 13.13
N ALA A 157 3.99 3.63 14.40
CA ALA A 157 3.12 4.65 14.97
C ALA A 157 3.87 5.98 15.16
N GLU A 158 5.11 5.92 15.66
CA GLU A 158 6.01 7.07 15.81
C GLU A 158 6.26 7.73 14.44
N TRP A 159 6.64 6.95 13.43
CA TRP A 159 6.81 7.45 12.07
C TRP A 159 5.57 8.17 11.54
N ALA A 160 4.37 7.61 11.75
CA ALA A 160 3.15 8.22 11.26
C ALA A 160 2.84 9.57 11.93
N ALA A 161 3.15 9.69 13.23
CA ALA A 161 3.02 10.96 13.96
C ALA A 161 4.02 12.00 13.45
N ASP A 162 5.29 11.62 13.28
CA ASP A 162 6.34 12.51 12.78
C ASP A 162 6.06 12.95 11.33
N ALA A 163 5.66 12.02 10.48
CA ALA A 163 5.29 12.31 9.09
C ALA A 163 4.07 13.26 9.03
N HIS A 164 3.10 13.10 9.93
CA HIS A 164 1.96 14.00 9.99
C HIS A 164 2.39 15.42 10.38
N LEU A 165 3.29 15.55 11.36
CA LEU A 165 3.84 16.85 11.74
C LEU A 165 4.57 17.51 10.56
N GLN A 166 5.51 16.79 9.93
CA GLN A 166 6.28 17.30 8.78
C GLN A 166 5.36 17.75 7.64
N LEU A 167 4.40 16.92 7.25
CA LEU A 167 3.49 17.25 6.15
C LEU A 167 2.54 18.40 6.53
N SER A 168 2.11 18.47 7.79
CA SER A 168 1.26 19.57 8.26
C SER A 168 1.99 20.91 8.24
N GLU A 169 3.30 20.93 8.48
CA GLU A 169 4.13 22.13 8.38
C GLU A 169 4.33 22.58 6.93
N GLU A 170 4.50 21.64 6.00
CA GLU A 170 4.59 21.95 4.56
C GLU A 170 3.28 22.51 3.99
N ILE A 171 2.12 22.12 4.54
CA ILE A 171 0.79 22.56 4.08
C ILE A 171 0.40 23.94 4.68
N LYS A 172 1.12 24.44 5.70
CA LYS A 172 0.83 25.78 6.25
C LYS A 172 1.07 26.85 5.16
N PRO A 173 0.16 27.83 5.04
CA PRO A 173 0.24 28.88 4.01
C PRO A 173 1.43 29.83 4.20
#